data_AF-A0AAT9M6J1-F1
#
_entry.id   AF-A0AAT9M6J1-F1
#
_cell.length_a   1.000
_cell.length_b   1.000
_cell.length_c   1.000
_cell.angle_alpha   90.00
_cell.angle_beta   90.00
_cell.angle_gamma   90.00
#
_symmetry.space_group_name_H-M   'P 1'
#
loop_
_entity.id
_entity.type
_entity.pdbx_description
1 polymer ?
#
loop_
_entity_poly.entity_id
_entity_poly.type
_entity_poly.pdbx_seq_one_letter_code
_entity_poly.pdbx_strand_id
1 'polypeptide(L)'
;MLRFAGNQFKEPFKTSALAESFRSDLVSAARKGEAFDVVSGLPVSMQRANNTMSWYEFACAFVDMKWPRVAATTRRTHAEALTVVAPFMFITTKGKPDDKVIRSALCRWGFNTNKRDSEDCPANVRVVLRWVERNSLPVSALAKPEVLRSLLDGLTVRLDGKPAAPSVVSRRRKILNTAAEYAVERKLLDSNPIPALKWTAPKTVQVVDKRAVANPVQARTLLNAVADQGRVGRRMVAFFGCLYFAALRPEEAVGLAKHNLSLPAEGWGELHLERAEPYAGKGWTDSGANRDQRQLKQRAVGETRTVPCPP
;
A
#
# COMPACT_ATOMS: atom_id res chain seq x y z
N MET A 1 4.05 40.38 21.74
CA MET A 1 2.80 40.89 21.11
C MET A 1 3.20 41.51 19.80
N LEU A 2 2.64 41.05 18.68
CA LEU A 2 2.92 41.56 17.34
C LEU A 2 1.67 42.24 16.79
N ARG A 3 1.84 43.30 15.97
CA ARG A 3 0.74 43.95 15.23
C ARG A 3 0.99 43.80 13.74
N PHE A 4 0.03 43.25 13.01
CA PHE A 4 0.08 43.12 11.56
C PHE A 4 -1.33 43.28 10.99
N ALA A 5 -1.47 44.04 9.90
CA ALA A 5 -2.76 44.32 9.23
C ALA A 5 -3.90 44.77 10.18
N GLY A 6 -3.59 45.54 11.23
CA GLY A 6 -4.57 46.02 12.22
C GLY A 6 -4.90 45.03 13.35
N ASN A 7 -4.44 43.78 13.27
CA ASN A 7 -4.68 42.74 14.28
C ASN A 7 -3.51 42.60 15.27
N GLN A 8 -3.83 42.29 16.53
CA GLN A 8 -2.83 41.97 17.57
C GLN A 8 -2.70 40.46 17.75
N PHE A 9 -1.49 39.94 17.59
CA PHE A 9 -1.13 38.54 17.80
C PHE A 9 -0.30 38.38 19.08
N LYS A 10 -0.61 37.35 19.88
CA LYS A 10 0.07 37.04 21.14
C LYS A 10 0.42 35.56 21.20
N GLU A 11 1.70 35.28 21.47
CA GLU A 11 2.18 33.93 21.72
C GLU A 11 2.95 33.93 23.04
N PRO A 12 2.55 33.11 24.04
CA PRO A 12 3.22 33.04 25.33
C PRO A 12 4.47 32.16 25.27
N PHE A 13 5.58 32.64 25.83
CA PHE A 13 6.85 31.91 25.92
C PHE A 13 7.21 31.61 27.37
N LYS A 14 7.86 30.47 27.60
CA LYS A 14 8.29 30.05 28.95
C LYS A 14 9.45 30.89 29.51
N THR A 15 10.23 31.54 28.65
CA THR A 15 11.36 32.38 29.04
C THR A 15 11.42 33.63 28.14
N SER A 16 12.00 34.71 28.67
CA SER A 16 12.23 35.94 27.91
C SER A 16 13.16 35.73 26.71
N ALA A 17 14.17 34.85 26.85
CA ALA A 17 15.10 34.52 25.76
C ALA A 17 14.39 33.88 24.55
N LEU A 18 13.41 33.00 24.78
CA LEU A 18 12.62 32.39 23.71
C LEU A 18 11.73 33.44 23.00
N ALA A 19 11.14 34.36 23.77
CA ALA A 19 10.35 35.46 23.20
C ALA A 19 11.21 36.39 22.34
N GLU A 20 12.44 36.69 22.77
CA GLU A 20 13.36 37.56 22.03
C GLU A 20 13.90 36.88 20.76
N SER A 21 14.22 35.59 20.82
CA SER A 21 14.58 34.81 19.62
C SER A 21 13.46 34.85 18.58
N PHE A 22 12.23 34.56 19.01
CA PHE A 22 11.07 34.59 18.11
C PHE A 22 10.83 35.98 17.51
N ARG A 23 10.97 37.04 18.31
CA ARG A 23 10.89 38.43 17.83
C ARG A 23 11.98 38.72 16.78
N SER A 24 13.21 38.27 17.03
CA SER A 24 14.33 38.45 16.10
C SER A 24 14.06 37.79 14.76
N ASP A 25 13.51 36.57 14.77
CA ASP A 25 13.18 35.85 13.55
C ASP A 25 12.07 36.55 12.74
N LEU A 26 11.05 37.10 13.42
CA LEU A 26 9.97 37.90 12.80
C LEU A 26 10.52 39.17 12.14
N VAL A 27 11.43 39.88 12.81
CA VAL A 27 12.09 41.08 12.26
C VAL A 27 12.96 40.72 11.06
N SER A 28 13.65 39.58 11.11
CA SER A 28 14.48 39.08 10.01
C SER A 28 13.64 38.76 8.78
N ALA A 29 12.50 38.09 8.95
CA ALA A 29 11.56 37.79 7.87
C ALA A 29 10.98 39.07 7.25
N ALA A 30 10.57 40.04 8.07
CA ALA A 30 10.10 41.34 7.60
C ALA A 30 11.17 42.11 6.81
N ARG A 31 12.43 42.11 7.27
CA ARG A 31 13.55 42.75 6.56
C ARG A 31 13.85 42.10 5.21
N LYS A 32 13.59 40.80 5.06
CA LYS A 32 13.76 40.06 3.80
C LYS A 32 12.61 40.32 2.81
N GLY A 33 11.61 41.11 3.17
CA GLY A 33 10.43 41.36 2.34
C GLY A 33 9.52 40.14 2.22
N GLU A 34 9.59 39.23 3.18
CA GLU A 34 8.76 38.03 3.18
C GLU A 34 7.29 38.39 3.42
N ALA A 35 6.38 37.73 2.71
CA ALA A 35 4.95 37.91 2.92
C ALA A 35 4.53 37.37 4.30
N PHE A 36 3.62 38.09 4.94
CA PHE A 36 2.98 37.68 6.19
C PHE A 36 1.52 37.33 5.91
N ASP A 37 1.06 36.26 6.53
CA ASP A 37 -0.33 35.86 6.44
C ASP A 37 -1.20 36.70 7.38
N VAL A 38 -2.31 37.19 6.84
CA VAL A 38 -3.21 38.13 7.53
C VAL A 38 -3.96 37.46 8.69
N VAL A 39 -4.16 36.14 8.63
CA VAL A 39 -4.91 35.36 9.61
C VAL A 39 -4.06 34.97 10.82
N SER A 40 -2.83 34.52 10.59
CA SER A 40 -1.90 34.06 11.62
C SER A 40 -0.93 35.13 12.11
N GLY A 41 -0.69 36.17 11.32
CA GLY A 41 0.28 37.23 11.64
C GLY A 41 1.74 36.77 11.57
N LEU A 42 2.00 35.59 10.97
CA LEU A 42 3.34 35.01 10.84
C LEU A 42 3.85 35.10 9.39
N PRO A 43 5.18 35.17 9.19
CA PRO A 43 5.82 34.98 7.89
C PRO A 43 5.46 33.63 7.28
N VAL A 44 5.39 33.55 5.95
CA VAL A 44 5.11 32.31 5.21
C VAL A 44 6.09 31.16 5.57
N SER A 45 7.35 31.47 5.86
CA SER A 45 8.40 30.54 6.29
C SER A 45 8.21 30.03 7.72
N MET A 46 7.48 30.78 8.54
CA MET A 46 7.13 30.42 9.91
C MET A 46 5.74 29.78 10.02
N GLN A 47 4.95 29.84 8.95
CA GLN A 47 3.78 29.00 8.86
C GLN A 47 4.25 27.54 8.80
N ARG A 48 4.23 26.88 9.97
CA ARG A 48 4.05 25.44 9.94
C ARG A 48 2.75 25.22 9.21
N ALA A 49 2.78 24.43 8.13
CA ALA A 49 1.57 23.93 7.51
C ALA A 49 0.77 23.21 8.62
N ASN A 50 -0.15 23.92 9.26
CA ASN A 50 -1.08 23.40 10.25
C ASN A 50 -2.17 22.60 9.52
N ASN A 51 -1.77 21.82 8.52
CA ASN A 51 -2.62 20.85 7.89
C ASN A 51 -2.54 19.60 8.77
N THR A 52 -3.31 19.63 9.86
CA THR A 52 -3.30 18.67 10.97
C THR A 52 -4.05 17.39 10.62
N MET A 53 -3.87 16.88 9.39
CA MET A 53 -4.49 15.63 8.98
C MET A 53 -3.88 14.49 9.78
N SER A 54 -4.73 13.67 10.41
CA SER A 54 -4.26 12.47 11.10
C SER A 54 -3.71 11.45 10.11
N TRP A 55 -2.79 10.59 10.55
CA TRP A 55 -2.27 9.51 9.70
C TRP A 55 -3.37 8.61 9.15
N TYR A 56 -4.39 8.28 9.96
CA TYR A 56 -5.47 7.41 9.52
C TYR A 56 -6.30 8.05 8.39
N GLU A 57 -6.70 9.31 8.58
CA GLU A 57 -7.45 10.07 7.59
C GLU A 57 -6.65 10.21 6.29
N PHE A 58 -5.35 10.52 6.42
CA PHE A 58 -4.43 10.61 5.29
C PHE A 58 -4.29 9.28 4.55
N ALA A 59 -4.13 8.17 5.27
CA ALA A 59 -4.02 6.85 4.68
C ALA A 59 -5.30 6.46 3.93
N CYS A 60 -6.48 6.84 4.42
CA CYS A 60 -7.74 6.70 3.69
C CYS A 60 -7.72 7.50 2.38
N ALA A 61 -7.35 8.79 2.43
CA ALA A 61 -7.26 9.64 1.25
C ALA A 61 -6.22 9.14 0.21
N PHE A 62 -5.11 8.56 0.66
CA PHE A 62 -4.11 7.93 -0.21
C PHE A 62 -4.67 6.70 -0.92
N VAL A 63 -5.39 5.83 -0.18
CA VAL A 63 -6.05 4.66 -0.77
C VAL A 63 -7.09 5.09 -1.80
N ASP A 64 -7.94 6.06 -1.46
CA ASP A 64 -8.99 6.55 -2.35
C ASP A 64 -8.40 7.14 -3.64
N MET A 65 -7.31 7.89 -3.54
CA MET A 65 -6.60 8.41 -4.71
C MET A 65 -6.03 7.31 -5.61
N LYS A 66 -5.46 6.24 -5.03
CA LYS A 66 -4.90 5.12 -5.80
C LYS A 66 -5.97 4.18 -6.34
N TRP A 67 -7.10 4.05 -5.66
CA TRP A 67 -8.15 3.05 -5.92
C TRP A 67 -8.56 2.91 -7.40
N PRO A 68 -8.92 3.99 -8.12
CA PRO A 68 -9.37 3.86 -9.51
C PRO A 68 -8.24 3.53 -10.50
N ARG A 69 -6.96 3.65 -10.11
CA ARG A 69 -5.80 3.54 -11.00
C ARG A 69 -5.03 2.23 -10.85
N VAL A 70 -5.37 1.42 -9.87
CA VAL A 70 -4.60 0.21 -9.53
C VAL A 70 -5.48 -1.04 -9.55
N ALA A 71 -4.89 -2.16 -9.96
CA ALA A 71 -5.56 -3.47 -9.97
C ALA A 71 -6.06 -3.87 -8.57
N ALA A 72 -7.09 -4.71 -8.50
CA ALA A 72 -7.69 -5.13 -7.23
C ALA A 72 -6.69 -5.76 -6.24
N THR A 73 -5.73 -6.55 -6.76
CA THR A 73 -4.65 -7.14 -5.95
C THR A 73 -3.70 -6.09 -5.35
N THR A 74 -3.48 -4.99 -6.08
CA THR A 74 -2.68 -3.85 -5.63
C THR A 74 -3.41 -3.05 -4.56
N ARG A 75 -4.74 -2.87 -4.68
CA ARG A 75 -5.59 -2.25 -3.62
C ARG A 75 -5.43 -2.99 -2.29
N ARG A 76 -5.57 -4.32 -2.32
CA ARG A 76 -5.34 -5.18 -1.15
C ARG A 76 -3.93 -5.01 -0.58
N THR A 77 -2.93 -4.97 -1.45
CA THR A 77 -1.53 -4.79 -1.07
C THR A 77 -1.28 -3.43 -0.37
N HIS A 78 -1.93 -2.36 -0.83
CA HIS A 78 -1.85 -1.04 -0.19
C HIS A 78 -2.46 -1.09 1.22
N ALA A 79 -3.66 -1.66 1.35
CA ALA A 79 -4.33 -1.81 2.64
C ALA A 79 -3.53 -2.65 3.63
N GLU A 80 -2.95 -3.77 3.20
CA GLU A 80 -2.07 -4.60 4.04
C GLU A 80 -0.84 -3.82 4.52
N ALA A 81 -0.20 -3.03 3.65
CA ALA A 81 0.96 -2.24 4.02
C ALA A 81 0.61 -1.12 5.02
N LEU A 82 -0.46 -0.36 4.77
CA LEU A 82 -0.91 0.73 5.65
C LEU A 82 -1.39 0.20 7.00
N THR A 83 -1.99 -1.00 7.03
CA THR A 83 -2.38 -1.68 8.28
C THR A 83 -1.18 -2.00 9.16
N VAL A 84 -0.03 -2.33 8.57
CA VAL A 84 1.21 -2.58 9.31
C VAL A 84 1.83 -1.28 9.82
N VAL A 85 1.64 -0.17 9.09
CA VAL A 85 2.16 1.15 9.48
C VAL A 85 1.35 1.75 10.64
N ALA A 86 0.03 1.60 10.64
CA ALA A 86 -0.86 2.31 11.55
C ALA A 86 -0.49 2.22 13.05
N PRO A 87 -0.08 1.08 13.62
CA PRO A 87 0.28 0.99 15.04
C PRO A 87 1.44 1.90 15.46
N PHE A 88 2.37 2.20 14.55
CA PHE A 88 3.50 3.10 14.80
C PHE A 88 3.11 4.58 14.75
N MET A 89 1.87 4.86 14.33
CA MET A 89 1.31 6.18 14.24
C MET A 89 0.27 6.43 15.33
N PHE A 90 0.15 5.58 16.35
CA PHE A 90 -0.78 5.81 17.46
C PHE A 90 -0.20 6.72 18.54
N ILE A 91 -1.03 7.59 19.09
CA ILE A 91 -0.69 8.52 20.18
C ILE A 91 -0.62 7.79 21.53
N THR A 92 -1.46 6.78 21.73
CA THR A 92 -1.60 6.08 23.00
C THR A 92 -1.98 4.62 22.82
N THR A 93 -1.64 3.81 23.82
CA THR A 93 -2.11 2.44 23.99
C THR A 93 -3.27 2.33 24.98
N LYS A 94 -3.60 3.41 25.71
CA LYS A 94 -4.69 3.41 26.69
C LYS A 94 -6.03 3.26 25.99
N GLY A 95 -6.81 2.25 26.40
CA GLY A 95 -8.10 1.94 25.79
C GLY A 95 -8.00 1.44 24.35
N LYS A 96 -6.80 1.05 23.89
CA LYS A 96 -6.58 0.49 22.56
C LYS A 96 -7.34 -0.83 22.41
N PRO A 97 -8.19 -0.99 21.37
CA PRO A 97 -8.78 -2.27 21.03
C PRO A 97 -7.70 -3.33 20.75
N ASP A 98 -8.09 -4.61 20.80
CA ASP A 98 -7.16 -5.69 20.47
C ASP A 98 -6.51 -5.51 19.10
N ASP A 99 -5.21 -5.83 19.02
CA ASP A 99 -4.41 -5.61 17.82
C ASP A 99 -4.88 -6.40 16.60
N LYS A 100 -5.43 -7.60 16.80
CA LYS A 100 -6.03 -8.39 15.71
C LYS A 100 -7.30 -7.71 15.21
N VAL A 101 -8.09 -7.15 16.10
CA VAL A 101 -9.33 -6.41 15.77
C VAL A 101 -8.99 -5.13 14.99
N ILE A 102 -8.01 -4.34 15.44
CA ILE A 102 -7.55 -3.14 14.72
C ILE A 102 -7.08 -3.49 13.31
N ARG A 103 -6.20 -4.51 13.18
CA ARG A 103 -5.70 -4.94 11.86
C ARG A 103 -6.82 -5.39 10.92
N SER A 104 -7.79 -6.13 11.46
CA SER A 104 -8.96 -6.58 10.68
C SER A 104 -9.82 -5.40 10.23
N ALA A 105 -10.13 -4.48 11.14
CA ALA A 105 -10.91 -3.28 10.86
C ALA A 105 -10.23 -2.40 9.80
N LEU A 106 -8.93 -2.12 9.96
CA LEU A 106 -8.15 -1.34 9.01
C LEU A 106 -8.07 -1.99 7.64
N CYS A 107 -7.62 -3.24 7.57
CA CYS A 107 -7.36 -3.90 6.28
C CYS A 107 -8.64 -4.20 5.49
N ARG A 108 -9.72 -4.64 6.16
CA ARG A 108 -10.94 -5.08 5.48
C ARG A 108 -11.93 -3.94 5.23
N TRP A 109 -11.88 -2.86 6.02
CA TRP A 109 -12.85 -1.77 5.98
C TRP A 109 -12.18 -0.41 5.83
N GLY A 110 -11.33 -0.01 6.78
CA GLY A 110 -10.75 1.35 6.79
C GLY A 110 -9.97 1.71 5.52
N PHE A 111 -9.11 0.82 5.05
CA PHE A 111 -8.30 0.99 3.84
C PHE A 111 -8.94 0.32 2.61
N ASN A 112 -10.26 0.30 2.58
CA ASN A 112 -11.04 -0.17 1.45
C ASN A 112 -12.09 0.88 1.10
N THR A 113 -11.85 1.64 0.03
CA THR A 113 -12.68 2.79 -0.39
C THR A 113 -14.16 2.44 -0.49
N ASN A 114 -14.48 1.29 -1.08
CA ASN A 114 -15.87 0.88 -1.30
C ASN A 114 -16.56 0.34 -0.03
N LYS A 115 -15.80 -0.02 1.01
CA LYS A 115 -16.33 -0.65 2.22
C LYS A 115 -16.34 0.24 3.45
N ARG A 116 -15.37 1.15 3.57
CA ARG A 116 -15.16 1.98 4.77
C ARG A 116 -16.46 2.60 5.29
N ASP A 117 -17.23 3.20 4.37
CA ASP A 117 -18.44 3.96 4.68
C ASP A 117 -19.74 3.22 4.26
N SER A 118 -19.63 1.99 3.76
CA SER A 118 -20.77 1.13 3.40
C SER A 118 -21.64 0.83 4.61
N GLU A 119 -22.96 0.75 4.42
CA GLU A 119 -23.94 0.35 5.45
C GLU A 119 -23.62 -1.01 6.07
N ASP A 120 -23.04 -1.93 5.28
CA ASP A 120 -22.64 -3.28 5.70
C ASP A 120 -21.52 -3.29 6.75
N CYS A 121 -20.86 -2.15 7.00
CA CYS A 121 -19.78 -2.05 7.98
C CYS A 121 -20.30 -2.27 9.41
N PRO A 122 -19.89 -3.37 10.07
CA PRO A 122 -20.41 -3.72 11.39
C PRO A 122 -20.16 -2.62 12.43
N ALA A 123 -21.10 -2.42 13.35
CA ALA A 123 -21.03 -1.38 14.37
C ALA A 123 -19.74 -1.46 15.21
N ASN A 124 -19.29 -2.67 15.56
CA ASN A 124 -18.04 -2.88 16.31
C ASN A 124 -16.81 -2.44 15.50
N VAL A 125 -16.80 -2.64 14.18
CA VAL A 125 -15.71 -2.15 13.31
C VAL A 125 -15.70 -0.63 13.28
N ARG A 126 -16.86 0.03 13.18
CA ARG A 126 -16.95 1.50 13.21
C ARG A 126 -16.46 2.08 14.53
N VAL A 127 -16.71 1.42 15.67
CA VAL A 127 -16.15 1.82 16.97
C VAL A 127 -14.62 1.77 16.94
N VAL A 128 -14.04 0.71 16.39
CA VAL A 128 -12.58 0.53 16.30
C VAL A 128 -11.97 1.58 15.38
N LEU A 129 -12.56 1.84 14.21
CA LEU A 129 -12.06 2.86 13.28
C LEU A 129 -12.14 4.28 13.88
N ARG A 130 -13.22 4.61 14.61
CA ARG A 130 -13.31 5.88 15.36
C ARG A 130 -12.24 5.99 16.45
N TRP A 131 -11.90 4.89 17.12
CA TRP A 131 -10.79 4.89 18.07
C TRP A 131 -9.46 5.17 17.35
N VAL A 132 -9.21 4.50 16.21
CA VAL A 132 -8.00 4.71 15.41
C VAL A 132 -7.87 6.15 14.94
N GLU A 133 -8.94 6.73 14.40
CA GLU A 133 -8.99 8.12 13.93
C GLU A 133 -8.59 9.11 15.04
N ARG A 134 -9.20 8.99 16.23
CA ARG A 134 -8.93 9.87 17.38
C ARG A 134 -7.56 9.70 18.00
N ASN A 135 -6.93 8.54 17.82
CA ASN A 135 -5.66 8.18 18.45
C ASN A 135 -4.52 8.08 17.44
N SER A 136 -4.65 8.70 16.26
CA SER A 136 -3.59 8.75 15.24
C SER A 136 -2.80 10.06 15.30
N LEU A 137 -1.47 9.95 15.27
CA LEU A 137 -0.55 11.08 15.13
C LEU A 137 -0.83 11.83 13.83
N PRO A 138 -0.54 13.14 13.77
CA PRO A 138 -0.59 13.89 12.51
C PRO A 138 0.47 13.36 11.54
N VAL A 139 0.24 13.52 10.24
CA VAL A 139 1.20 13.09 9.19
C VAL A 139 2.57 13.75 9.37
N SER A 140 2.61 15.00 9.85
CA SER A 140 3.84 15.72 10.17
C SER A 140 4.75 15.01 11.18
N ALA A 141 4.22 14.07 11.97
CA ALA A 141 5.03 13.24 12.86
C ALA A 141 6.03 12.35 12.09
N LEU A 142 5.79 12.04 10.81
CA LEU A 142 6.75 11.30 9.98
C LEU A 142 8.06 12.06 9.73
N ALA A 143 8.05 13.39 9.86
CA ALA A 143 9.27 14.19 9.74
C ALA A 143 10.22 13.98 10.94
N LYS A 144 9.73 13.43 12.05
CA LYS A 144 10.51 13.15 13.24
C LYS A 144 11.33 11.86 13.05
N PRO A 145 12.68 11.91 13.10
CA PRO A 145 13.52 10.74 12.85
C PRO A 145 13.22 9.54 13.76
N GLU A 146 12.85 9.78 15.02
CA GLU A 146 12.53 8.74 16.00
C GLU A 146 11.25 7.97 15.64
N VAL A 147 10.22 8.68 15.16
CA VAL A 147 8.95 8.06 14.70
C VAL A 147 9.22 7.27 13.43
N LEU A 148 9.90 7.88 12.46
CA LEU A 148 10.17 7.24 11.17
C LEU A 148 11.06 6.01 11.31
N ARG A 149 12.10 6.06 12.16
CA ARG A 149 12.96 4.91 12.42
C ARG A 149 12.20 3.77 13.08
N SER A 150 11.44 4.05 14.13
CA SER A 150 10.61 3.04 14.80
C SER A 150 9.64 2.36 13.84
N LEU A 151 9.00 3.15 12.96
CA LEU A 151 8.11 2.66 11.92
C LEU A 151 8.85 1.74 10.93
N LEU A 152 9.98 2.19 10.36
CA LEU A 152 10.74 1.41 9.39
C LEU A 152 11.30 0.11 9.99
N ASP A 153 11.77 0.15 11.22
CA ASP A 153 12.22 -1.04 11.96
C ASP A 153 11.03 -1.99 12.19
N GLY A 154 9.87 -1.45 12.53
CA GLY A 154 8.61 -2.17 12.63
C GLY A 154 8.21 -2.92 11.34
N LEU A 155 8.50 -2.37 10.16
CA LEU A 155 8.23 -3.04 8.88
C LEU A 155 9.06 -4.31 8.69
N THR A 156 10.20 -4.42 9.40
CA THR A 156 11.13 -5.57 9.31
C THR A 156 10.70 -6.77 10.16
N VAL A 157 9.65 -6.64 10.96
CA VAL A 157 9.22 -7.67 11.91
C VAL A 157 7.83 -8.20 11.54
N ARG A 158 7.63 -9.50 11.74
CA ARG A 158 6.35 -10.20 11.58
C ARG A 158 5.56 -10.16 12.89
N LEU A 159 4.29 -10.58 12.84
CA LEU A 159 3.43 -10.64 14.03
C LEU A 159 3.93 -11.64 15.10
N ASP A 160 4.74 -12.62 14.71
CA ASP A 160 5.39 -13.58 15.61
C ASP A 160 6.74 -13.10 16.15
N GLY A 161 7.11 -11.82 15.91
CA GLY A 161 8.37 -11.23 16.33
C GLY A 161 9.58 -11.62 15.45
N LYS A 162 9.41 -12.50 14.45
CA LYS A 162 10.51 -12.93 13.58
C LYS A 162 10.76 -11.94 12.44
N PRO A 163 11.96 -11.93 11.84
CA PRO A 163 12.24 -11.12 10.66
C PRO A 163 11.25 -11.38 9.51
N ALA A 164 10.76 -10.30 8.92
CA ALA A 164 9.98 -10.34 7.69
C ALA A 164 10.88 -10.62 6.49
N ALA A 165 10.31 -11.26 5.45
CA ALA A 165 11.04 -11.49 4.21
C ALA A 165 11.50 -10.15 3.59
N PRO A 166 12.75 -10.02 3.11
CA PRO A 166 13.27 -8.77 2.55
C PRO A 166 12.40 -8.17 1.44
N SER A 167 11.79 -9.02 0.61
CA SER A 167 10.87 -8.61 -0.45
C SER A 167 9.58 -7.98 0.08
N VAL A 168 9.08 -8.43 1.24
CA VAL A 168 7.92 -7.87 1.93
C VAL A 168 8.27 -6.51 2.53
N VAL A 169 9.42 -6.40 3.20
CA VAL A 169 9.91 -5.12 3.75
C VAL A 169 10.08 -4.09 2.63
N SER A 170 10.74 -4.47 1.54
CA SER A 170 10.94 -3.63 0.36
C SER A 170 9.61 -3.14 -0.21
N ARG A 171 8.62 -4.02 -0.34
CA ARG A 171 7.29 -3.66 -0.84
C ARG A 171 6.56 -2.67 0.07
N ARG A 172 6.53 -2.93 1.38
CA ARG A 172 5.89 -2.03 2.36
C ARG A 172 6.56 -0.66 2.38
N ARG A 173 7.90 -0.62 2.37
CA ARG A 173 8.67 0.63 2.29
C ARG A 173 8.37 1.41 1.02
N LYS A 174 8.25 0.75 -0.14
CA LYS A 174 7.88 1.43 -1.40
C LYS A 174 6.50 2.08 -1.30
N ILE A 175 5.52 1.39 -0.73
CA ILE A 175 4.16 1.94 -0.54
C ILE A 175 4.19 3.12 0.43
N LEU A 176 4.91 2.99 1.55
CA LEU A 176 5.10 4.10 2.50
C LEU A 176 5.80 5.30 1.84
N ASN A 177 6.78 5.05 0.99
CA ASN A 177 7.49 6.09 0.26
C ASN A 177 6.58 6.85 -0.71
N THR A 178 5.77 6.14 -1.50
CA THR A 178 4.74 6.76 -2.36
C THR A 178 3.66 7.48 -1.55
N ALA A 179 3.31 6.98 -0.37
CA ALA A 179 2.40 7.69 0.54
C ALA A 179 3.07 8.99 1.06
N ALA A 180 4.33 8.96 1.47
CA ALA A 180 5.03 10.17 1.89
C ALA A 180 5.17 11.21 0.75
N GLU A 181 5.37 10.78 -0.50
CA GLU A 181 5.34 11.66 -1.67
C GLU A 181 3.97 12.33 -1.84
N TYR A 182 2.88 11.56 -1.72
CA TYR A 182 1.53 12.11 -1.75
C TYR A 182 1.24 13.07 -0.58
N ALA A 183 1.81 12.82 0.60
CA ALA A 183 1.74 13.75 1.72
C ALA A 183 2.43 15.09 1.41
N VAL A 184 3.54 15.07 0.67
CA VAL A 184 4.22 16.28 0.18
C VAL A 184 3.34 17.01 -0.84
N GLU A 185 2.75 16.30 -1.82
CA GLU A 185 1.79 16.88 -2.78
C GLU A 185 0.60 17.55 -2.07
N ARG A 186 0.14 16.97 -0.97
CA ARG A 186 -0.95 17.47 -0.11
C ARG A 186 -0.51 18.58 0.87
N LYS A 187 0.77 18.99 0.85
CA LYS A 187 1.36 19.97 1.77
C LYS A 187 1.20 19.59 3.25
N LEU A 188 1.22 18.29 3.54
CA LEU A 188 1.23 17.72 4.90
C LEU A 188 2.67 17.47 5.41
N LEU A 189 3.62 17.39 4.48
CA LEU A 189 5.06 17.30 4.71
C LEU A 189 5.76 18.28 3.76
N ASP A 190 6.84 18.90 4.21
CA ASP A 190 7.65 19.79 3.36
C ASP A 190 8.50 18.99 2.35
N SER A 191 8.95 17.81 2.76
CA SER A 191 9.72 16.88 1.93
C SER A 191 9.53 15.44 2.40
N ASN A 192 9.90 14.48 1.55
CA ASN A 192 9.83 13.06 1.91
C ASN A 192 11.00 12.70 2.85
N PRO A 193 10.75 12.30 4.11
CA PRO A 193 11.81 12.07 5.09
C PRO A 193 12.49 10.69 4.93
N ILE A 194 11.90 9.76 4.15
CA ILE A 194 12.39 8.37 4.03
C ILE A 194 13.77 8.25 3.38
N PRO A 195 14.08 8.96 2.28
CA PRO A 195 15.41 8.91 1.69
C PRO A 195 16.51 9.55 2.56
N ALA A 196 16.16 10.56 3.36
CA ALA A 196 17.11 11.30 4.19
C ALA A 196 17.53 10.52 5.44
N LEU A 197 16.70 9.59 5.92
CA LEU A 197 17.01 8.80 7.10
C LEU A 197 18.08 7.73 6.80
N LYS A 198 19.19 7.76 7.55
CA LYS A 198 20.22 6.70 7.52
C LYS A 198 19.67 5.39 8.09
N TRP A 199 19.06 4.59 7.22
CA TRP A 199 18.44 3.30 7.52
C TRP A 199 18.71 2.30 6.41
N THR A 200 19.08 1.07 6.77
CA THR A 200 19.49 0.03 5.82
C THR A 200 18.40 -1.02 5.68
N ALA A 201 17.83 -1.14 4.47
CA ALA A 201 16.84 -2.17 4.18
C ALA A 201 17.49 -3.57 4.13
N PRO A 202 16.78 -4.64 4.54
CA PRO A 202 17.25 -6.01 4.31
C PRO A 202 17.50 -6.29 2.82
N LYS A 203 18.63 -6.93 2.51
CA LYS A 203 18.99 -7.28 1.13
C LYS A 203 18.04 -8.35 0.61
N THR A 204 17.49 -8.13 -0.59
CA THR A 204 16.66 -9.12 -1.29
C THR A 204 17.53 -9.91 -2.26
N VAL A 205 17.48 -11.24 -2.19
CA VAL A 205 18.11 -12.12 -3.18
C VAL A 205 17.10 -12.33 -4.33
N GLN A 206 17.53 -12.12 -5.57
CA GLN A 206 16.74 -12.39 -6.78
C GLN A 206 17.29 -13.57 -7.61
N VAL A 207 18.11 -14.42 -7.00
CA VAL A 207 18.66 -15.60 -7.67
C VAL A 207 17.63 -16.71 -7.63
N VAL A 208 17.29 -17.25 -8.81
CA VAL A 208 16.50 -18.47 -8.95
C VAL A 208 17.44 -19.66 -8.82
N ASP A 209 17.21 -20.53 -7.83
CA ASP A 209 17.88 -21.82 -7.76
C ASP A 209 17.29 -22.75 -8.81
N LYS A 210 18.06 -23.03 -9.88
CA LYS A 210 17.65 -23.91 -10.97
C LYS A 210 17.34 -25.33 -10.48
N ARG A 211 17.93 -25.77 -9.37
CA ARG A 211 17.72 -27.11 -8.79
C ARG A 211 16.35 -27.26 -8.13
N ALA A 212 15.73 -26.13 -7.76
CA ALA A 212 14.38 -26.10 -7.19
C ALA A 212 13.29 -26.09 -8.28
N VAL A 213 13.65 -25.99 -9.56
CA VAL A 213 12.71 -25.98 -10.68
C VAL A 213 12.49 -27.40 -11.18
N ALA A 214 11.23 -27.81 -11.31
CA ALA A 214 10.88 -29.13 -11.81
C ALA A 214 11.37 -29.34 -13.25
N ASN A 215 12.08 -30.44 -13.49
CA ASN A 215 12.41 -30.89 -14.84
C ASN A 215 11.19 -31.57 -15.51
N PRO A 216 11.24 -31.85 -16.84
CA PRO A 216 10.07 -32.38 -17.54
C PRO A 216 9.55 -33.73 -17.00
N VAL A 217 10.45 -34.60 -16.51
CA VAL A 217 10.07 -35.87 -15.89
C VAL A 217 9.33 -35.62 -14.58
N GLN A 218 9.90 -34.79 -13.71
CA GLN A 218 9.27 -34.40 -12.44
C GLN A 218 7.93 -33.73 -12.66
N ALA A 219 7.80 -32.84 -13.65
CA ALA A 219 6.55 -32.18 -13.97
C ALA A 219 5.47 -33.17 -14.41
N ARG A 220 5.79 -34.13 -15.28
CA ARG A 220 4.84 -35.19 -15.67
C ARG A 220 4.44 -36.05 -14.47
N THR A 221 5.38 -36.42 -13.61
CA THR A 221 5.09 -37.16 -12.37
C THR A 221 4.17 -36.37 -11.44
N LEU A 222 4.41 -35.07 -11.26
CA LEU A 222 3.57 -34.20 -10.45
C LEU A 222 2.16 -34.05 -11.05
N LEU A 223 2.04 -33.94 -12.38
CA LEU A 223 0.74 -33.87 -13.05
C LEU A 223 -0.07 -35.15 -12.88
N ASN A 224 0.57 -36.32 -12.92
CA ASN A 224 -0.09 -37.59 -12.61
C ASN A 224 -0.57 -37.63 -11.16
N ALA A 225 0.28 -37.25 -10.20
CA ALA A 225 -0.11 -37.18 -8.80
C ALA A 225 -1.24 -36.17 -8.54
N VAL A 226 -1.30 -35.06 -9.29
CA VAL A 226 -2.43 -34.12 -9.28
C VAL A 226 -3.70 -34.79 -9.80
N ALA A 227 -3.62 -35.57 -10.87
CA ALA A 227 -4.77 -36.30 -11.42
C ALA A 227 -5.40 -37.26 -10.39
N ASP A 228 -4.57 -37.85 -9.53
CA ASP A 228 -4.97 -38.78 -8.48
C ASP A 228 -5.71 -38.12 -7.30
N GLN A 229 -5.69 -36.77 -7.20
CA GLN A 229 -6.44 -36.02 -6.17
C GLN A 229 -7.95 -35.91 -6.46
N GLY A 230 -8.53 -36.94 -7.06
CA GLY A 230 -9.96 -37.06 -7.35
C GLY A 230 -10.47 -36.11 -8.45
N ARG A 231 -11.76 -35.75 -8.38
CA ARG A 231 -12.45 -34.98 -9.44
C ARG A 231 -11.84 -33.60 -9.68
N VAL A 232 -11.41 -32.92 -8.62
CA VAL A 232 -10.80 -31.59 -8.72
C VAL A 232 -9.39 -31.70 -9.30
N GLY A 233 -8.61 -32.68 -8.83
CA GLY A 233 -7.28 -32.99 -9.33
C GLY A 233 -7.22 -33.16 -10.84
N ARG A 234 -8.08 -34.00 -11.41
CA ARG A 234 -8.16 -34.21 -12.87
C ARG A 234 -8.36 -32.92 -13.68
N ARG A 235 -9.11 -31.94 -13.15
CA ARG A 235 -9.28 -30.64 -13.81
C ARG A 235 -8.04 -29.75 -13.67
N MET A 236 -7.29 -29.89 -12.58
CA MET A 236 -6.08 -29.11 -12.31
C MET A 236 -4.87 -29.57 -13.14
N VAL A 237 -4.89 -30.78 -13.71
CA VAL A 237 -3.86 -31.25 -14.64
C VAL A 237 -3.69 -30.27 -15.80
N ALA A 238 -4.79 -29.88 -16.47
CA ALA A 238 -4.74 -28.92 -17.56
C ALA A 238 -4.21 -27.56 -17.12
N PHE A 239 -4.63 -27.09 -15.94
CA PHE A 239 -4.16 -25.82 -15.37
C PHE A 239 -2.65 -25.83 -15.12
N PHE A 240 -2.13 -26.81 -14.38
CA PHE A 240 -0.69 -26.89 -14.10
C PHE A 240 0.13 -27.24 -15.34
N GLY A 241 -0.44 -28.01 -16.28
CA GLY A 241 0.16 -28.26 -17.59
C GLY A 241 0.37 -26.96 -18.37
N CYS A 242 -0.62 -26.07 -18.42
CA CYS A 242 -0.48 -24.75 -19.05
C CYS A 242 0.63 -23.90 -18.40
N LEU A 243 0.76 -23.95 -17.08
CA LEU A 243 1.82 -23.23 -16.35
C LEU A 243 3.21 -23.76 -16.71
N TYR A 244 3.36 -25.09 -16.76
CA TYR A 244 4.66 -25.71 -16.97
C TYR A 244 5.08 -25.71 -18.44
N PHE A 245 4.21 -26.21 -19.32
CA PHE A 245 4.52 -26.48 -20.72
C PHE A 245 4.31 -25.27 -21.64
N ALA A 246 3.34 -24.40 -21.34
CA ALA A 246 3.08 -23.18 -22.11
C ALA A 246 3.55 -21.90 -21.40
N ALA A 247 4.21 -22.03 -20.25
CA ALA A 247 4.72 -20.92 -19.43
C ALA A 247 3.64 -19.85 -19.15
N LEU A 248 2.39 -20.28 -18.94
CA LEU A 248 1.32 -19.36 -18.59
C LEU A 248 1.45 -18.86 -17.17
N ARG A 249 1.13 -17.58 -16.96
CA ARG A 249 0.94 -17.09 -15.59
C ARG A 249 -0.34 -17.72 -15.01
N PRO A 250 -0.41 -17.95 -13.69
CA PRO A 250 -1.63 -18.48 -13.05
C PRO A 250 -2.89 -17.69 -13.41
N GLU A 251 -2.79 -16.36 -13.49
CA GLU A 251 -3.92 -15.49 -13.86
C GLU A 251 -4.35 -15.62 -15.33
N GLU A 252 -3.44 -16.01 -16.22
CA GLU A 252 -3.74 -16.26 -17.65
C GLU A 252 -4.39 -17.62 -17.83
N ALA A 253 -3.84 -18.66 -17.21
CA ALA A 253 -4.36 -20.02 -17.30
C ALA A 253 -5.78 -20.17 -16.73
N VAL A 254 -6.14 -19.36 -15.72
CA VAL A 254 -7.53 -19.30 -15.23
C VAL A 254 -8.48 -18.69 -16.27
N GLY A 255 -8.01 -17.71 -17.04
CA GLY A 255 -8.81 -17.00 -18.03
C GLY A 255 -8.99 -17.75 -19.36
N LEU A 256 -8.31 -18.89 -19.54
CA LEU A 256 -8.40 -19.69 -20.76
C LEU A 256 -9.80 -20.25 -20.99
N ALA A 257 -10.28 -20.11 -22.22
CA ALA A 257 -11.52 -20.66 -22.73
C ALA A 257 -11.29 -21.40 -24.06
N LYS A 258 -12.27 -22.18 -24.51
CA LYS A 258 -12.16 -23.00 -25.73
C LYS A 258 -11.81 -22.20 -26.98
N HIS A 259 -12.31 -20.97 -27.13
CA HIS A 259 -12.00 -20.12 -28.28
C HIS A 259 -10.56 -19.60 -28.29
N ASN A 260 -9.86 -19.67 -27.16
CA ASN A 260 -8.45 -19.30 -27.08
C ASN A 260 -7.54 -20.41 -27.64
N LEU A 261 -8.07 -21.59 -27.98
CA LEU A 261 -7.29 -22.78 -28.30
C LEU A 261 -7.28 -23.03 -29.81
N SER A 262 -6.09 -23.00 -30.40
CA SER A 262 -5.84 -23.49 -31.76
C SER A 262 -4.99 -24.76 -31.65
N LEU A 263 -5.64 -25.91 -31.51
CA LEU A 263 -4.98 -27.19 -31.25
C LEU A 263 -5.16 -28.13 -32.44
N PRO A 264 -4.07 -28.53 -33.14
CA PRO A 264 -4.15 -29.56 -34.17
C PRO A 264 -4.38 -30.95 -33.56
N ALA A 265 -4.72 -31.93 -34.40
CA ALA A 265 -4.83 -33.32 -33.96
C ALA A 265 -3.48 -33.88 -33.47
N GLU A 266 -2.38 -33.47 -34.12
CA GLU A 266 -1.01 -33.85 -33.78
C GLU A 266 -0.08 -32.64 -33.91
N GLY A 267 0.97 -32.61 -33.08
CA GLY A 267 1.99 -31.57 -33.12
C GLY A 267 1.69 -30.34 -32.25
N TRP A 268 2.30 -29.21 -32.60
CA TRP A 268 2.24 -27.98 -31.82
C TRP A 268 0.95 -27.20 -32.09
N GLY A 269 0.29 -26.77 -31.02
CA GLY A 269 -0.82 -25.82 -31.08
C GLY A 269 -0.45 -24.42 -30.61
N GLU A 270 -1.44 -23.56 -30.51
CA GLU A 270 -1.33 -22.19 -30.03
C GLU A 270 -2.42 -21.86 -29.00
N LEU A 271 -2.08 -21.05 -28.00
CA LEU A 271 -3.02 -20.48 -27.04
C LEU A 271 -3.04 -18.96 -27.21
N HIS A 272 -4.20 -18.40 -27.53
CA HIS A 272 -4.43 -16.97 -27.72
C HIS A 272 -4.98 -16.34 -26.44
N LEU A 273 -4.11 -15.76 -25.62
CA LEU A 273 -4.49 -15.19 -24.34
C LEU A 273 -4.98 -13.75 -24.53
N GLU A 274 -6.10 -13.42 -23.92
CA GLU A 274 -6.75 -12.11 -24.07
C GLU A 274 -6.83 -11.34 -22.74
N ARG A 275 -6.91 -12.05 -21.62
CA ARG A 275 -7.14 -11.47 -20.29
C ARG A 275 -6.43 -12.24 -19.19
N ALA A 276 -6.24 -11.56 -18.07
CA ALA A 276 -5.75 -12.14 -16.83
C ALA A 276 -6.84 -12.06 -15.75
N GLU A 277 -7.01 -13.13 -14.98
CA GLU A 277 -8.02 -13.24 -13.92
C GLU A 277 -7.42 -13.46 -12.51
N PRO A 278 -6.66 -12.49 -11.95
CA PRO A 278 -6.06 -12.66 -10.63
C PRO A 278 -7.09 -12.70 -9.50
N TYR A 279 -6.82 -13.51 -8.49
CA TYR A 279 -7.65 -13.56 -7.28
C TYR A 279 -7.33 -12.39 -6.33
N ALA A 280 -8.28 -11.47 -6.18
CA ALA A 280 -8.21 -10.37 -5.22
C ALA A 280 -9.17 -10.55 -4.03
N GLY A 281 -10.32 -11.20 -4.27
CA GLY A 281 -11.44 -11.33 -3.34
C GLY A 281 -12.49 -10.24 -3.56
N LYS A 282 -13.77 -10.58 -3.36
CA LYS A 282 -14.94 -9.74 -3.68
C LYS A 282 -14.87 -8.29 -3.19
N GLY A 283 -14.26 -8.07 -2.03
CA GLY A 283 -14.17 -6.73 -1.45
C GLY A 283 -13.19 -5.80 -2.15
N TRP A 284 -12.35 -6.29 -3.05
CA TRP A 284 -11.29 -5.51 -3.70
C TRP A 284 -11.53 -5.27 -5.19
N THR A 285 -12.45 -6.03 -5.79
CA THR A 285 -12.81 -5.96 -7.21
C THR A 285 -14.00 -5.03 -7.43
N ASP A 286 -14.01 -4.33 -8.56
CA ASP A 286 -15.15 -3.48 -8.91
C ASP A 286 -16.40 -4.29 -9.30
N SER A 287 -16.21 -5.51 -9.82
CA SER A 287 -17.30 -6.43 -10.19
C SER A 287 -17.97 -7.15 -9.02
N GLY A 288 -17.44 -7.04 -7.79
CA GLY A 288 -17.85 -7.86 -6.65
C GLY A 288 -17.55 -9.36 -6.77
N ALA A 289 -16.82 -9.79 -7.81
CA ALA A 289 -16.39 -11.17 -8.00
C ALA A 289 -15.10 -11.49 -7.24
N ASN A 290 -14.78 -12.78 -7.06
CA ASN A 290 -13.53 -13.15 -6.37
C ASN A 290 -12.28 -12.82 -7.18
N ARG A 291 -12.41 -12.80 -8.51
CA ARG A 291 -11.32 -12.53 -9.44
C ARG A 291 -11.58 -11.21 -10.13
N ASP A 292 -10.51 -10.44 -10.27
CA ASP A 292 -10.48 -9.26 -11.11
C ASP A 292 -10.35 -9.71 -12.57
N GLN A 293 -10.93 -8.97 -13.51
CA GLN A 293 -10.74 -9.22 -14.94
C GLN A 293 -10.02 -8.02 -15.54
N ARG A 294 -8.81 -8.26 -16.06
CA ARG A 294 -7.95 -7.17 -16.55
C ARG A 294 -7.11 -7.60 -17.73
N GLN A 295 -6.49 -6.61 -18.37
CA GLN A 295 -5.52 -6.83 -19.43
C GLN A 295 -4.31 -7.64 -18.96
N LEU A 296 -3.67 -8.31 -19.91
CA LEU A 296 -2.46 -9.07 -19.65
C LEU A 296 -1.36 -8.18 -19.05
N LYS A 297 -0.47 -8.80 -18.26
CA LYS A 297 0.63 -8.08 -17.62
C LYS A 297 1.54 -7.45 -18.68
N GLN A 298 1.85 -6.16 -18.51
CA GLN A 298 2.70 -5.36 -19.43
C GLN A 298 2.11 -5.27 -20.86
N ARG A 299 0.79 -5.26 -20.96
CA ARG A 299 0.05 -5.15 -22.22
C ARG A 299 -1.01 -4.06 -22.09
N ALA A 300 -1.37 -3.43 -23.20
CA ALA A 300 -2.46 -2.47 -23.26
C ALA A 300 -3.82 -3.20 -23.14
N VAL A 301 -4.89 -2.43 -22.91
CA VAL A 301 -6.25 -3.00 -22.91
C VAL A 301 -6.58 -3.50 -24.32
N GLY A 302 -7.06 -4.75 -24.42
CA GLY A 302 -7.39 -5.42 -25.68
C GLY A 302 -6.21 -6.09 -26.39
N GLU A 303 -4.98 -5.87 -25.93
CA GLU A 303 -3.80 -6.53 -26.51
C GLU A 303 -3.72 -8.00 -26.06
N THR A 304 -3.61 -8.90 -27.03
CA THR A 304 -3.52 -10.35 -26.83
C THR A 304 -2.07 -10.84 -26.84
N ARG A 305 -1.82 -12.05 -26.34
CA ARG A 305 -0.54 -12.76 -26.57
C ARG A 305 -0.80 -14.18 -27.02
N THR A 306 -0.16 -14.60 -28.11
CA THR A 306 -0.13 -16.00 -28.53
C THR A 306 1.06 -16.71 -27.87
N VAL A 307 0.84 -17.92 -27.36
CA VAL A 307 1.93 -18.79 -26.90
C VAL A 307 1.85 -20.16 -27.58
N PRO A 308 3.00 -20.80 -27.84
CA PRO A 308 3.01 -22.17 -28.35
C PRO A 308 2.53 -23.15 -27.26
N CYS A 309 1.72 -24.11 -27.68
CA CYS A 309 1.26 -25.24 -26.88
C CYS A 309 1.96 -26.52 -27.37
N PRO A 310 2.86 -27.11 -26.58
CA PRO A 310 3.55 -28.34 -27.00
C PRO A 310 2.59 -29.55 -26.99
N PRO A 311 2.91 -30.60 -27.77
CA PRO A 311 2.20 -31.88 -27.76
C PRO A 311 2.35 -32.67 -26.44
#